data_AF-A0A257EV49-F1
#
_entry.id   AF-A0A257EV49-F1
#
_cell.length_a   1.000
_cell.length_b   1.000
_cell.length_c   1.000
_cell.angle_alpha   90.00
_cell.angle_beta   90.00
_cell.angle_gamma   90.00
#
_symmetry.space_group_name_H-M   'P 1'
#
loop_
_entity.id
_entity.type
_entity.pdbx_description
1 polymer ?
#
loop_
_entity_poly.entity_id
_entity_poly.type
_entity_poly.pdbx_seq_one_letter_code
_entity_poly.pdbx_strand_id
1 'polypeptide(L)' 'MPAAWAWLYGPWLAESGEEPDDHPSYEIYPNGPQDTPPDGLITYLCLPLKG' A
#
# COMPACT_ATOMS: atom_id res chain seq x y z
N MET A 1 6.99 -6.78 5.46
CA MET A 1 6.57 -5.71 4.54
C MET A 1 7.10 -5.81 3.08
N PRO A 2 7.55 -6.96 2.54
CA PRO A 2 7.67 -7.11 1.07
C PRO A 2 6.42 -7.66 0.37
N ALA A 3 5.66 -8.54 1.04
CA ALA A 3 4.58 -9.29 0.41
C ALA A 3 3.37 -8.42 -0.02
N ALA A 4 3.02 -7.41 0.76
CA ALA A 4 1.90 -6.51 0.44
C ALA A 4 2.22 -5.63 -0.79
N TRP A 5 3.42 -5.04 -0.85
CA TRP A 5 3.89 -4.32 -2.03
C TRP A 5 4.01 -5.24 -3.25
N ALA A 6 4.50 -6.48 -3.09
CA ALA A 6 4.59 -7.44 -4.17
C ALA A 6 3.20 -7.86 -4.70
N TRP A 7 2.20 -7.98 -3.83
CA TRP A 7 0.83 -8.23 -4.24
C TRP A 7 0.23 -7.02 -4.97
N LEU A 8 0.45 -5.81 -4.43
CA LEU A 8 -0.07 -4.56 -5.00
C LEU A 8 0.49 -4.30 -6.42
N TYR A 9 1.81 -4.36 -6.60
CA TYR A 9 2.45 -4.16 -7.90
C TYR A 9 2.44 -5.40 -8.81
N GLY A 10 2.09 -6.57 -8.27
CA GLY A 10 2.00 -7.81 -9.02
C GLY A 10 0.57 -8.12 -9.44
N PRO A 11 -0.08 -9.12 -8.83
CA PRO A 11 -1.40 -9.58 -9.24
C PRO A 11 -2.46 -8.48 -9.24
N TRP A 12 -2.51 -7.62 -8.21
CA TRP A 12 -3.54 -6.58 -8.15
C TRP A 12 -3.42 -5.60 -9.31
N LEU A 13 -2.24 -5.00 -9.51
CA LEU A 13 -2.03 -4.01 -10.57
C LEU A 13 -2.29 -4.61 -11.96
N ALA A 14 -1.79 -5.82 -12.20
CA ALA A 14 -1.99 -6.51 -13.47
C ALA A 14 -3.48 -6.77 -13.80
N GLU A 15 -4.31 -6.98 -12.79
CA GLU A 15 -5.75 -7.27 -12.95
C GLU A 15 -6.65 -6.03 -12.84
N SER A 16 -6.14 -4.93 -12.28
CA SER A 16 -6.91 -3.73 -11.97
C SER A 16 -7.40 -2.93 -13.19
N GLY A 17 -6.68 -3.02 -14.31
CA GLY A 17 -6.89 -2.14 -15.47
C GLY A 17 -6.37 -0.71 -15.28
N GLU A 18 -5.73 -0.44 -14.15
CA GLU A 18 -5.17 0.86 -13.80
C GLU A 18 -3.74 1.01 -14.35
N GLU A 19 -3.34 2.25 -14.65
CA GLU A 19 -1.97 2.57 -15.04
C GLU A 19 -1.28 3.34 -13.91
N PRO A 20 -0.10 2.92 -13.42
CA PRO A 20 0.66 3.68 -12.43
C PRO A 20 1.05 5.07 -12.95
N ASP A 21 1.00 6.05 -12.06
CA ASP A 21 1.55 7.39 -12.32
C ASP A 21 3.03 7.48 -11.90
N ASP A 22 3.71 8.53 -12.35
CA ASP A 22 5.15 8.77 -12.11
C ASP A 22 5.44 9.33 -10.71
N HIS A 23 4.41 9.59 -9.91
CA HIS A 23 4.55 10.00 -8.52
C HIS A 23 5.07 8.86 -7.62
N PRO A 24 5.79 9.17 -6.53
CA PRO A 24 6.26 8.16 -5.61
C PRO A 24 5.09 7.56 -4.81
N SER A 25 5.09 6.24 -4.68
CA SER A 25 4.25 5.53 -3.72
C SER A 25 4.64 5.85 -2.28
N TYR A 26 3.68 5.79 -1.38
CA TYR A 26 3.89 6.10 0.04
C TYR A 26 3.02 5.26 0.96
N GLU A 27 3.32 5.30 2.24
CA GLU A 27 2.59 4.60 3.29
C GLU A 27 1.92 5.60 4.24
N ILE A 28 0.73 5.28 4.72
CA ILE A 28 0.05 5.99 5.80
C ILE A 28 -0.09 5.06 6.99
N TYR A 29 0.40 5.49 8.15
CA TYR A 29 0.31 4.78 9.43
C TYR A 29 -0.75 5.46 10.31
N PRO A 30 -2.03 5.04 10.24
CA PRO A 30 -3.10 5.67 11.02
C PRO A 30 -2.99 5.43 12.53
N ASN A 31 -2.23 4.42 12.96
CA ASN A 31 -1.99 4.10 14.36
C ASN A 31 -0.51 3.73 14.59
N GLY A 32 -0.11 3.69 15.87
CA GLY A 32 1.27 3.44 16.26
C GLY A 32 1.42 2.37 17.34
N PRO A 33 2.63 1.82 17.50
CA PRO A 33 2.89 0.75 18.45
C PRO A 33 2.85 1.20 19.92
N GLN A 34 2.77 2.51 20.19
CA GLN A 34 2.67 3.04 21.54
C GLN A 34 1.33 2.74 22.23
N ASP A 35 0.26 2.61 21.45
CA ASP A 35 -1.12 2.45 21.94
C ASP A 35 -1.91 1.34 21.22
N THR A 36 -1.31 0.70 20.21
CA THR A 36 -1.94 -0.38 19.43
C THR A 36 -1.14 -1.68 19.53
N PRO A 37 -1.77 -2.83 19.84
CA PRO A 37 -1.07 -4.11 19.83
C PRO A 37 -0.60 -4.47 18.41
N PRO A 38 0.44 -5.32 18.26
CA PRO A 38 1.04 -5.59 16.95
C PRO A 38 0.08 -6.10 15.86
N ASP A 39 -0.93 -6.88 16.23
CA ASP A 39 -1.97 -7.42 15.35
C ASP A 39 -3.06 -6.40 14.97
N GLY A 40 -3.14 -5.28 15.71
CA GLY A 40 -4.02 -4.15 15.41
C GLY A 40 -3.35 -3.04 14.60
N LEU A 41 -2.05 -3.13 14.32
CA LEU A 41 -1.34 -2.14 13.50
C LEU A 41 -1.85 -2.15 12.06
N ILE A 42 -2.18 -0.97 11.55
CA ILE A 42 -2.67 -0.77 10.19
C ILE A 42 -1.66 0.06 9.41
N THR A 43 -1.49 -0.27 8.14
CA THR A 43 -0.70 0.53 7.19
C THR A 43 -1.42 0.54 5.86
N TYR A 44 -1.70 1.74 5.34
CA TYR A 44 -2.21 1.90 3.98
C TYR A 44 -1.04 2.04 3.01
N LEU A 45 -1.06 1.26 1.94
CA LEU A 45 -0.12 1.40 0.83
C LEU A 45 -0.81 2.22 -0.26
N CYS A 46 -0.20 3.31 -0.69
CA CYS A 46 -0.74 4.21 -1.70
C CYS A 46 0.10 4.11 -2.98
N LEU A 47 -0.49 3.56 -4.03
CA LEU A 47 0.04 3.54 -5.40
C LEU A 47 -0.66 4.67 -6.19
N PRO A 48 0.08 5.69 -6.67
CA PRO A 48 -0.51 6.70 -7.53
C PRO A 48 -0.82 6.11 -8.91
N LEU A 49 -1.97 6.49 -9.45
CA LEU A 49 -2.52 5.98 -10.72
C LEU A 49 -2.83 7.17 -11.63
N LYS A 50 -2.75 6.95 -12.95
CA LYS A 50 -3.18 7.91 -13.95
C LYS A 50 -4.71 7.98 -13.98
N GLY A 51 -5.25 9.19 -14.12
CA GLY A 51 -6.69 9.46 -14.23
C GLY A 51 -7.19 9.52 -15.67
#